data_AF-A0A522V9H3-F1
#
_entry.id   AF-A0A522V9H3-F1
#
_cell.length_a   1.000
_cell.length_b   1.000
_cell.length_c   1.000
_cell.angle_alpha   90.00
_cell.angle_beta   90.00
_cell.angle_gamma   90.00
#
_symmetry.space_group_name_H-M   'P 1'
#
loop_
_entity.id
_entity.type
_entity.pdbx_description
1 polymer ?
#
loop_
_entity_poly.entity_id
_entity_poly.type
_entity_poly.pdbx_seq_one_letter_code
_entity_poly.pdbx_strand_id
1 'polypeptide(L)'
;MESVIKQAVAGMVNATQLQRNAQQAGGESHGLILDAQPGKAVLVPQGVDLSGADYVRQGPDLVLVQPDGTTILIRDYFAQGDEAPDLLAADGSYIPGDLALKLAGPLAPGEFAQAGNAKAAAQAIGRVDTQAGDVNVVHADGTKGVLHKGDAIYQGDVLQTPKGASVGLVFMDGTTLGLGANGRLVLDQMVYDPSTHTGKSAFSLVQGSFSFVSGQIAKSAPDAATIRTPVATIGIRGTMVAGSFTPDGGLTTALLPEGQSTGEFSITTSAGTTTNNQSFGAVHVSNFFSVPSNVVLVSQGQIANSFREVLNAVSNTNVPSEAKAAADQILMQVFQQSTQDQGTNGQHGTVEDAFKGNTGAQTNVDAKFAEAAQKAILEAVADGKPVEAALLAAMAASQAFKEAKDQGATHEKAMEAAGKIAGDTGILQTDDFKSSHDLKSEINKTDSKESEYVEQAKDNVWLRDETIKVVENIISTEPPETEP
;
A
#
# COMPACT_ATOMS: atom_id res chain seq x y z
N MET A 1 25.61 -14.55 -18.82
CA MET A 1 26.54 -14.90 -17.73
C MET A 1 27.18 -13.67 -17.06
N GLU A 2 27.62 -12.65 -17.81
CA GLU A 2 28.16 -11.40 -17.23
C GLU A 2 27.13 -10.63 -16.35
N SER A 3 25.84 -10.68 -16.72
CA SER A 3 24.74 -10.11 -15.91
C SER A 3 24.51 -10.86 -14.59
N VAL A 4 24.56 -12.20 -14.61
CA VAL A 4 24.36 -13.04 -13.40
C VAL A 4 25.56 -12.92 -12.45
N ILE A 5 26.78 -12.79 -12.99
CA ILE A 5 27.98 -12.53 -12.19
C ILE A 5 27.95 -11.08 -11.64
N LYS A 6 27.47 -10.09 -12.41
CA LYS A 6 27.27 -8.72 -11.90
C LYS A 6 26.18 -8.66 -10.81
N GLN A 7 25.09 -9.43 -10.92
CA GLN A 7 24.07 -9.54 -9.88
C GLN A 7 24.56 -10.27 -8.63
N ALA A 8 25.32 -11.37 -8.78
CA ALA A 8 25.92 -12.07 -7.65
C ALA A 8 26.99 -11.22 -6.95
N VAL A 9 27.81 -10.48 -7.71
CA VAL A 9 28.81 -9.56 -7.18
C VAL A 9 28.14 -8.32 -6.56
N ALA A 10 27.08 -7.77 -7.13
CA ALA A 10 26.30 -6.68 -6.52
C ALA A 10 25.61 -7.12 -5.22
N GLY A 11 25.05 -8.34 -5.18
CA GLY A 11 24.47 -8.94 -3.97
C GLY A 11 25.52 -9.22 -2.88
N MET A 12 26.72 -9.69 -3.25
CA MET A 12 27.82 -9.91 -2.30
C MET A 12 28.47 -8.60 -1.83
N VAL A 13 28.54 -7.56 -2.69
CA VAL A 13 29.04 -6.22 -2.31
C VAL A 13 28.06 -5.54 -1.34
N ASN A 14 26.75 -5.67 -1.54
CA ASN A 14 25.73 -5.22 -0.59
C ASN A 14 25.82 -5.96 0.75
N ALA A 15 25.92 -7.29 0.74
CA ALA A 15 26.08 -8.08 1.97
C ALA A 15 27.36 -7.73 2.76
N THR A 16 28.45 -7.43 2.06
CA THR A 16 29.74 -7.08 2.68
C THR A 16 29.81 -5.61 3.14
N GLN A 17 29.00 -4.70 2.55
CA GLN A 17 28.79 -3.34 3.07
C GLN A 17 27.89 -3.35 4.31
N LEU A 18 26.83 -4.16 4.31
CA LEU A 18 25.94 -4.36 5.47
C LEU A 18 26.71 -4.89 6.70
N GLN A 19 27.68 -5.79 6.52
CA GLN A 19 28.53 -6.28 7.62
C GLN A 19 29.63 -5.29 8.05
N ARG A 20 30.16 -4.44 7.16
CA ARG A 20 31.13 -3.39 7.55
C ARG A 20 30.49 -2.22 8.28
N ASN A 21 29.26 -1.85 7.94
CA ASN A 21 28.52 -0.79 8.63
C ASN A 21 28.12 -1.21 10.06
N ALA A 22 27.97 -2.51 10.33
CA ALA A 22 27.73 -3.04 11.67
C ALA A 22 28.95 -2.98 12.62
N GLN A 23 30.17 -2.75 12.10
CA GLN A 23 31.40 -2.74 12.91
C GLN A 23 32.00 -1.34 13.15
N GLN A 24 31.46 -0.26 12.56
CA GLN A 24 32.05 1.09 12.63
C GLN A 24 31.24 2.16 13.38
N ALA A 25 30.06 1.88 13.93
CA ALA A 25 29.28 2.88 14.67
C ALA A 25 29.36 2.69 16.19
N GLY A 26 30.18 3.49 16.86
CA GLY A 26 30.03 3.79 18.28
C GLY A 26 28.97 4.88 18.45
N GLY A 27 27.77 4.50 18.90
CA GLY A 27 26.64 5.39 19.17
C GLY A 27 25.33 4.81 18.62
N GLU A 28 24.42 4.43 19.54
CA GLU A 28 23.06 3.87 19.34
C GLU A 28 22.92 2.77 18.26
N SER A 29 22.74 1.52 18.72
CA SER A 29 22.60 0.35 17.85
C SER A 29 21.23 0.31 17.17
N HIS A 30 21.10 0.94 16.00
CA HIS A 30 19.99 0.70 15.09
C HIS A 30 20.11 -0.69 14.46
N GLY A 31 19.00 -1.42 14.34
CA GLY A 31 18.98 -2.77 13.77
C GLY A 31 19.25 -2.80 12.26
N LEU A 32 18.85 -1.75 11.54
CA LEU A 32 19.05 -1.58 10.10
C LEU A 32 19.27 -0.08 9.77
N ILE A 33 20.20 0.19 8.87
CA ILE A 33 20.51 1.55 8.39
C ILE A 33 20.39 1.58 6.87
N LEU A 34 19.61 2.52 6.35
CA LEU A 34 19.40 2.83 4.94
C LEU A 34 19.85 4.26 4.64
N ASP A 35 20.10 4.56 3.37
CA ASP A 35 20.50 5.89 2.90
C ASP A 35 19.47 6.42 1.89
N ALA A 36 18.96 7.63 2.13
CA ALA A 36 18.16 8.34 1.14
C ALA A 36 19.06 8.99 0.07
N GLN A 37 18.59 8.99 -1.18
CA GLN A 37 19.29 9.63 -2.30
C GLN A 37 18.36 10.63 -3.00
N PRO A 38 18.90 11.75 -3.54
CA PRO A 38 18.04 12.78 -4.12
C PRO A 38 17.29 12.24 -5.34
N GLY A 39 15.97 12.45 -5.37
CA GLY A 39 15.11 12.02 -6.47
C GLY A 39 14.95 10.50 -6.63
N LYS A 40 15.39 9.70 -5.64
CA LYS A 40 15.19 8.25 -5.60
C LYS A 40 14.39 7.86 -4.38
N ALA A 41 13.53 6.86 -4.53
CA ALA A 41 12.88 6.26 -3.38
C ALA A 41 13.82 5.40 -2.54
N VAL A 42 13.43 5.23 -1.29
CA VAL A 42 14.08 4.33 -0.37
C VAL A 42 13.39 2.98 -0.46
N LEU A 43 14.15 1.98 -0.92
CA LEU A 43 13.72 0.59 -0.90
C LEU A 43 13.87 0.03 0.50
N VAL A 44 12.76 -0.38 1.09
CA VAL A 44 12.70 -0.91 2.45
C VAL A 44 12.64 -2.45 2.38
N PRO A 45 13.55 -3.15 3.07
CA PRO A 45 13.66 -4.61 2.95
C PRO A 45 12.44 -5.33 3.56
N GLN A 46 12.32 -6.62 3.24
CA GLN A 46 11.27 -7.48 3.78
C GLN A 46 11.30 -7.51 5.32
N GLY A 47 10.12 -7.58 5.93
CA GLY A 47 9.94 -7.63 7.38
C GLY A 47 9.83 -6.28 8.06
N VAL A 48 9.88 -5.18 7.31
CA VAL A 48 9.59 -3.83 7.82
C VAL A 48 8.15 -3.47 7.46
N ASP A 49 7.32 -3.26 8.48
CA ASP A 49 5.96 -2.75 8.33
C ASP A 49 5.98 -1.22 8.26
N LEU A 50 5.66 -0.66 7.11
CA LEU A 50 5.57 0.80 6.93
C LEU A 50 4.29 1.39 7.51
N SER A 51 3.21 0.61 7.61
CA SER A 51 1.91 1.11 8.05
C SER A 51 1.81 1.14 9.57
N GLY A 52 2.37 0.11 10.22
CA GLY A 52 2.47 -0.04 11.67
C GLY A 52 3.53 0.84 12.32
N ALA A 53 4.62 1.15 11.60
CA ALA A 53 5.76 1.88 12.17
C ALA A 53 5.40 3.27 12.67
N ASP A 54 6.04 3.71 13.76
CA ASP A 54 6.07 5.12 14.11
C ASP A 54 7.19 5.84 13.37
N TYR A 55 6.85 6.99 12.79
CA TYR A 55 7.75 7.82 12.00
C TYR A 55 8.32 8.89 12.93
N VAL A 56 9.62 8.80 13.18
CA VAL A 56 10.31 9.71 14.11
C VAL A 56 11.38 10.46 13.34
N ARG A 57 11.22 11.79 13.26
CA ARG A 57 12.24 12.64 12.69
C ARG A 57 13.41 12.84 13.67
N GLN A 58 14.62 12.57 13.22
CA GLN A 58 15.86 12.79 13.96
C GLN A 58 16.82 13.66 13.13
N GLY A 59 16.70 14.98 13.27
CA GLY A 59 17.49 15.91 12.46
C GLY A 59 17.20 15.75 10.95
N PRO A 60 18.21 15.44 10.13
CA PRO A 60 18.02 15.15 8.70
C PRO A 60 17.49 13.73 8.44
N ASP A 61 17.44 12.86 9.44
CA ASP A 61 17.15 11.44 9.29
C ASP A 61 15.71 11.09 9.66
N LEU A 62 15.21 10.01 9.09
CA LEU A 62 13.94 9.38 9.47
C LEU A 62 14.23 8.06 10.20
N VAL A 63 13.67 7.89 11.39
CA VAL A 63 13.67 6.62 12.12
C VAL A 63 12.28 6.03 12.06
N LEU A 64 12.18 4.80 11.54
CA LEU A 64 10.99 3.97 11.61
C LEU A 64 11.10 3.08 12.84
N VAL A 65 10.20 3.26 13.81
CA VAL A 65 10.10 2.40 14.99
C VAL A 65 9.01 1.37 14.75
N GLN A 66 9.40 0.11 14.60
CA GLN A 66 8.49 -0.99 14.36
C GLN A 66 7.66 -1.34 15.61
N PRO A 67 6.50 -2.00 15.46
CA PRO A 67 5.68 -2.42 16.61
C PRO A 67 6.40 -3.34 17.62
N ASP A 68 7.42 -4.08 17.17
CA ASP A 68 8.26 -4.93 18.02
C ASP A 68 9.40 -4.17 18.74
N GLY A 69 9.52 -2.87 18.49
CA GLY A 69 10.56 -1.99 19.02
C GLY A 69 11.84 -1.93 18.17
N THR A 70 11.92 -2.70 17.08
CA THR A 70 13.04 -2.64 16.14
C THR A 70 13.08 -1.28 15.45
N THR A 71 14.24 -0.65 15.36
CA THR A 71 14.39 0.65 14.69
C THR A 71 15.14 0.52 13.38
N ILE A 72 14.61 1.16 12.34
CA ILE A 72 15.27 1.34 11.04
C ILE A 72 15.61 2.82 10.89
N LEU A 73 16.89 3.13 10.72
CA LEU A 73 17.36 4.48 10.45
C LEU A 73 17.48 4.69 8.94
N ILE A 74 16.86 5.73 8.41
CA ILE A 74 16.99 6.18 7.03
C ILE A 74 17.71 7.53 7.05
N ARG A 75 19.00 7.50 6.73
CA ARG A 75 19.87 8.67 6.77
C ARG A 75 19.55 9.65 5.68
N ASP A 76 19.70 10.93 6.00
CA ASP A 76 19.51 12.07 5.12
C ASP A 76 18.11 12.13 4.48
N TYR A 77 17.11 11.44 5.02
CA TYR A 77 15.78 11.35 4.43
C TYR A 77 15.12 12.71 4.19
N PHE A 78 15.29 13.65 5.14
CA PHE A 78 14.77 15.01 5.04
C PHE A 78 15.78 16.01 4.48
N ALA A 79 16.97 15.58 4.07
CA ALA A 79 18.00 16.42 3.49
C ALA A 79 17.94 16.49 1.95
N GLN A 80 16.98 15.81 1.33
CA GLN A 80 16.93 15.58 -0.11
C GLN A 80 16.35 16.75 -0.94
N GLY A 81 15.87 17.82 -0.31
CA GLY A 81 15.29 19.00 -0.98
C GLY A 81 13.87 19.31 -0.51
N ASP A 82 13.05 19.87 -1.42
CA ASP A 82 11.67 20.28 -1.13
C ASP A 82 10.69 19.09 -1.05
N GLU A 83 11.04 17.94 -1.63
CA GLU A 83 10.23 16.72 -1.64
C GLU A 83 10.96 15.58 -0.93
N ALA A 84 10.28 14.94 0.02
CA ALA A 84 10.82 13.76 0.69
C ALA A 84 10.77 12.54 -0.24
N PRO A 85 11.74 11.63 -0.16
CA PRO A 85 11.72 10.38 -0.91
C PRO A 85 10.51 9.50 -0.60
N ASP A 86 9.95 8.83 -1.59
CA ASP A 86 8.98 7.76 -1.34
C ASP A 86 9.63 6.57 -0.62
N LEU A 87 8.83 5.86 0.17
CA LEU A 87 9.19 4.59 0.79
C LEU A 87 8.45 3.47 0.07
N LEU A 88 9.20 2.50 -0.44
CA LEU A 88 8.64 1.32 -1.09
C LEU A 88 9.16 0.06 -0.39
N ALA A 89 8.25 -0.70 0.20
CA ALA A 89 8.59 -1.94 0.88
C ALA A 89 8.44 -3.15 -0.05
N ALA A 90 9.22 -4.19 0.26
CA ALA A 90 9.25 -5.43 -0.50
C ALA A 90 7.99 -6.30 -0.36
N ASP A 91 7.06 -5.93 0.53
CA ASP A 91 5.70 -6.52 0.64
C ASP A 91 4.69 -5.86 -0.32
N GLY A 92 5.10 -4.80 -1.03
CA GLY A 92 4.25 -4.04 -1.94
C GLY A 92 3.55 -2.86 -1.30
N SER A 93 3.84 -2.55 -0.04
CA SER A 93 3.39 -1.34 0.63
C SER A 93 4.15 -0.12 0.10
N TYR A 94 3.42 0.92 -0.29
CA TYR A 94 3.96 2.16 -0.80
C TYR A 94 3.52 3.34 0.07
N ILE A 95 4.49 4.04 0.67
CA ILE A 95 4.26 5.28 1.43
C ILE A 95 4.90 6.44 0.67
N PRO A 96 4.08 7.30 0.05
CA PRO A 96 4.52 8.53 -0.59
C PRO A 96 5.32 9.43 0.36
N GLY A 97 6.31 10.15 -0.16
CA GLY A 97 7.15 11.06 0.63
C GLY A 97 6.34 12.17 1.32
N ASP A 98 5.29 12.67 0.67
CA ASP A 98 4.38 13.66 1.26
C ASP A 98 3.65 13.11 2.50
N LEU A 99 3.29 11.83 2.47
CA LEU A 99 2.66 11.13 3.58
C LEU A 99 3.67 10.85 4.69
N ALA A 100 4.86 10.36 4.34
CA ALA A 100 5.94 10.13 5.30
C ALA A 100 6.36 11.41 6.05
N LEU A 101 6.40 12.56 5.37
CA LEU A 101 6.62 13.87 6.00
C LEU A 101 5.55 14.20 7.05
N LYS A 102 4.27 14.02 6.71
CA LYS A 102 3.16 14.26 7.63
C LYS A 102 3.21 13.32 8.83
N LEU A 103 3.55 12.05 8.59
CA LEU A 103 3.69 11.05 9.65
C LEU A 103 4.85 11.34 10.60
N ALA A 104 5.97 11.84 10.09
CA ALA A 104 7.15 12.17 10.88
C ALA A 104 7.01 13.48 11.67
N GLY A 105 6.16 14.39 11.22
CA GLY A 105 5.96 15.71 11.81
C GLY A 105 7.09 16.70 11.50
N PRO A 106 6.96 17.96 12.00
CA PRO A 106 7.93 19.02 11.70
C PRO A 106 9.26 18.83 12.45
N LEU A 107 10.32 19.45 11.92
CA LEU A 107 11.68 19.40 12.51
C LEU A 107 11.74 19.94 13.94
N ALA A 108 10.99 21.00 14.21
CA ALA A 108 10.94 21.68 15.50
C ALA A 108 9.49 21.79 15.98
N PRO A 109 8.95 20.74 16.62
CA PRO A 109 7.60 20.77 17.18
C PRO A 109 7.44 21.95 18.14
N GLY A 110 6.44 22.81 17.91
CA GLY A 110 6.11 23.92 18.80
C GLY A 110 6.95 25.21 18.67
N GLU A 111 8.09 25.24 17.97
CA GLU A 111 8.84 26.50 17.72
C GLU A 111 8.09 27.45 16.75
N PHE A 112 7.23 26.90 15.89
CA PHE A 112 6.31 27.68 15.05
C PHE A 112 5.24 28.46 15.84
N ALA A 113 5.08 28.20 17.15
CA ALA A 113 4.15 28.93 18.00
C ALA A 113 4.73 30.24 18.58
N GLN A 114 6.06 30.44 18.54
CA GLN A 114 6.71 31.58 19.23
C GLN A 114 7.32 32.65 18.30
N ALA A 115 7.43 32.41 17.00
CA ALA A 115 8.04 33.35 16.06
C ALA A 115 7.06 33.82 14.96
N GLY A 116 6.21 34.81 15.26
CA GLY A 116 5.48 35.56 14.24
C GLY A 116 4.09 36.04 14.65
N ASN A 117 3.88 37.35 14.60
CA ASN A 117 2.59 38.02 14.83
C ASN A 117 1.47 37.42 13.98
N ALA A 118 0.32 37.17 14.62
CA ALA A 118 -0.91 36.62 14.07
C ALA A 118 -0.73 35.24 13.40
N LYS A 119 -0.81 34.18 14.22
CA LYS A 119 -1.27 32.85 13.79
C LYS A 119 -2.54 33.10 12.97
N ALA A 120 -2.47 33.01 11.64
CA ALA A 120 -3.68 32.74 10.88
C ALA A 120 -4.19 31.43 11.48
N ALA A 121 -5.20 31.53 12.34
CA ALA A 121 -5.74 30.37 13.02
C ALA A 121 -6.08 29.37 11.90
N ALA A 122 -5.39 28.22 11.89
CA ALA A 122 -5.63 27.19 10.90
C ALA A 122 -7.14 26.97 10.87
N GLN A 123 -7.75 27.12 9.69
CA GLN A 123 -9.19 27.03 9.59
C GLN A 123 -9.56 25.57 9.87
N ALA A 124 -10.46 25.37 10.83
CA ALA A 124 -11.00 24.04 11.10
C ALA A 124 -11.66 23.51 9.83
N ILE A 125 -11.30 22.28 9.44
CA ILE A 125 -11.85 21.62 8.26
C ILE A 125 -13.04 20.72 8.58
N GLY A 126 -13.25 20.48 9.87
CA GLY A 126 -14.34 19.68 10.42
C GLY A 126 -14.29 19.67 11.94
N ARG A 127 -15.00 18.71 12.52
CA ARG A 127 -15.01 18.45 13.96
C ARG A 127 -15.21 16.98 14.28
N VAL A 128 -14.88 16.61 15.51
CA VAL A 128 -15.24 15.31 16.09
C VAL A 128 -16.72 15.29 16.46
N ASP A 129 -17.47 14.36 15.89
CA ASP A 129 -18.90 14.18 16.17
C ASP A 129 -19.16 13.04 17.17
N THR A 130 -18.38 11.95 17.06
CA THR A 130 -18.42 10.81 17.98
C THR A 130 -17.01 10.36 18.33
N GLN A 131 -16.85 9.80 19.54
CA GLN A 131 -15.59 9.33 20.08
C GLN A 131 -15.87 8.16 21.03
N ALA A 132 -15.07 7.12 20.93
CA ALA A 132 -14.94 6.08 21.95
C ALA A 132 -13.45 5.83 22.22
N GLY A 133 -13.07 5.70 23.49
CA GLY A 133 -11.66 5.57 23.87
C GLY A 133 -10.82 6.81 23.60
N ASP A 134 -9.50 6.69 23.78
CA ASP A 134 -8.57 7.79 23.56
C ASP A 134 -8.25 7.93 22.07
N VAL A 135 -8.52 9.09 21.50
CA VAL A 135 -8.22 9.41 20.09
C VAL A 135 -7.08 10.40 20.08
N ASN A 136 -5.89 9.95 19.72
CA ASN A 136 -4.70 10.80 19.71
C ASN A 136 -4.65 11.60 18.41
N VAL A 137 -4.17 12.83 18.49
CA VAL A 137 -3.90 13.68 17.33
C VAL A 137 -2.48 14.24 17.40
N VAL A 138 -1.82 14.27 16.25
CA VAL A 138 -0.63 15.08 16.02
C VAL A 138 -1.00 16.13 14.98
N HIS A 139 -0.95 17.40 15.36
CA HIS A 139 -1.23 18.50 14.45
C HIS A 139 -0.05 18.75 13.51
N ALA A 140 -0.29 19.46 12.41
CA ALA A 140 0.74 19.80 11.42
C ALA A 140 1.95 20.57 12.02
N ASP A 141 1.74 21.30 13.12
CA ASP A 141 2.81 22.01 13.87
C ASP A 141 3.58 21.12 14.86
N GLY A 142 3.26 19.83 14.89
CA GLY A 142 3.87 18.80 15.73
C GLY A 142 3.32 18.74 17.15
N THR A 143 2.37 19.62 17.51
CA THR A 143 1.70 19.54 18.81
C THR A 143 0.84 18.28 18.89
N LYS A 144 0.86 17.62 20.05
CA LYS A 144 0.13 16.38 20.30
C LYS A 144 -1.02 16.63 21.27
N GLY A 145 -2.12 15.93 21.07
CA GLY A 145 -3.31 16.04 21.92
C GLY A 145 -4.17 14.79 21.90
N VAL A 146 -5.23 14.81 22.71
CA VAL A 146 -6.31 13.84 22.68
C VAL A 146 -7.57 14.58 22.23
N LEU A 147 -8.20 14.09 21.17
CA LEU A 147 -9.42 14.63 20.62
C LEU A 147 -10.63 14.15 21.43
N HIS A 148 -11.50 15.10 21.74
CA HIS A 148 -12.79 14.86 22.37
C HIS A 148 -13.94 15.23 21.43
N LYS A 149 -15.13 14.70 21.72
CA LYS A 149 -16.35 15.12 21.00
C LYS A 149 -16.50 16.64 21.02
N GLY A 150 -16.68 17.22 19.82
CA GLY A 150 -16.83 18.65 19.61
C GLY A 150 -15.53 19.38 19.23
N ASP A 151 -14.37 18.75 19.43
CA ASP A 151 -13.09 19.35 19.08
C ASP A 151 -12.97 19.56 17.56
N ALA A 152 -12.30 20.65 17.20
CA ALA A 152 -11.99 20.96 15.81
C ALA A 152 -10.85 20.08 15.29
N ILE A 153 -10.92 19.74 14.00
CA ILE A 153 -9.84 19.07 13.27
C ILE A 153 -9.35 19.98 12.15
N TYR A 154 -8.08 19.84 11.81
CA TYR A 154 -7.36 20.71 10.90
C TYR A 154 -6.69 19.91 9.78
N GLN A 155 -6.44 20.58 8.65
CA GLN A 155 -5.66 19.98 7.58
C GLN A 155 -4.24 19.68 8.06
N GLY A 156 -3.73 18.50 7.72
CA GLY A 156 -2.44 17.98 8.15
C GLY A 156 -2.47 17.25 9.49
N ASP A 157 -3.61 17.17 10.17
CA ASP A 157 -3.73 16.37 11.39
C ASP A 157 -3.53 14.88 11.08
N VAL A 158 -2.77 14.21 11.94
CA VAL A 158 -2.60 12.76 11.98
C VAL A 158 -3.37 12.23 13.19
N LEU A 159 -4.43 11.47 12.93
CA LEU A 159 -5.29 10.88 13.95
C LEU A 159 -4.92 9.42 14.15
N GLN A 160 -4.85 9.00 15.41
CA GLN A 160 -4.59 7.63 15.80
C GLN A 160 -5.65 7.14 16.78
N THR A 161 -6.22 5.98 16.48
CA THR A 161 -7.19 5.27 17.31
C THR A 161 -6.58 3.95 17.77
N PRO A 162 -6.07 3.86 19.01
CA PRO A 162 -5.55 2.62 19.56
C PRO A 162 -6.62 1.51 19.63
N LYS A 163 -6.22 0.33 20.08
CA LYS A 163 -7.13 -0.81 20.26
C LYS A 163 -8.35 -0.43 21.09
N GLY A 164 -9.54 -0.60 20.51
CA GLY A 164 -10.82 -0.31 21.17
C GLY A 164 -11.23 1.16 21.16
N ALA A 165 -10.45 2.04 20.52
CA ALA A 165 -10.82 3.42 20.27
C ALA A 165 -11.38 3.60 18.86
N SER A 166 -12.32 4.52 18.70
CA SER A 166 -12.86 4.93 17.40
C SER A 166 -13.28 6.39 17.42
N VAL A 167 -13.33 6.98 16.23
CA VAL A 167 -13.74 8.38 16.06
C VAL A 167 -14.63 8.54 14.83
N GLY A 168 -15.66 9.37 14.96
CA GLY A 168 -16.49 9.84 13.84
C GLY A 168 -16.28 11.34 13.65
N LEU A 169 -15.92 11.72 12.43
CA LEU A 169 -15.60 13.09 12.02
C LEU A 169 -16.67 13.60 11.07
N VAL A 170 -17.00 14.89 11.17
CA VAL A 170 -17.88 15.58 10.23
C VAL A 170 -17.14 16.79 9.66
N PHE A 171 -17.04 16.86 8.34
CA PHE A 171 -16.34 17.91 7.60
C PHE A 171 -17.29 19.02 7.15
N MET A 172 -16.70 20.14 6.73
CA MET A 172 -17.45 21.34 6.34
C MET A 172 -18.39 21.16 5.14
N ASP A 173 -18.15 20.18 4.26
CA ASP A 173 -18.99 19.87 3.10
C ASP A 173 -20.10 18.84 3.42
N GLY A 174 -20.21 18.43 4.69
CA GLY A 174 -21.12 17.39 5.16
C GLY A 174 -20.59 15.97 5.05
N THR A 175 -19.37 15.76 4.54
CA THR A 175 -18.72 14.44 4.55
C THR A 175 -18.59 13.94 5.98
N THR A 176 -18.90 12.65 6.19
CA THR A 176 -18.68 11.98 7.47
C THR A 176 -17.65 10.87 7.29
N LEU A 177 -16.62 10.85 8.13
CA LEU A 177 -15.58 9.83 8.10
C LEU A 177 -15.48 9.18 9.48
N GLY A 178 -15.60 7.86 9.52
CA GLY A 178 -15.36 7.06 10.72
C GLY A 178 -14.03 6.35 10.63
N LEU A 179 -13.29 6.29 11.72
CA LEU A 179 -12.05 5.52 11.88
C LEU A 179 -12.20 4.59 13.09
N GLY A 180 -12.02 3.28 12.88
CA GLY A 180 -12.11 2.26 13.93
C GLY A 180 -10.76 2.01 14.61
N ALA A 181 -10.69 0.93 15.40
CA ALA A 181 -9.52 0.58 16.19
C ALA A 181 -8.28 0.24 15.35
N ASN A 182 -7.12 0.45 15.96
CA ASN A 182 -5.80 0.35 15.30
C ASN A 182 -5.75 1.22 14.03
N GLY A 183 -6.43 2.37 14.08
CA GLY A 183 -6.57 3.27 12.96
C GLY A 183 -5.48 4.32 12.98
N ARG A 184 -4.99 4.66 11.79
CA ARG A 184 -4.14 5.83 11.57
C ARG A 184 -4.59 6.53 10.29
N LEU A 185 -5.03 7.77 10.43
CA LEU A 185 -5.60 8.58 9.35
C LEU A 185 -4.91 9.93 9.29
N VAL A 186 -4.54 10.36 8.09
CA VAL A 186 -3.98 11.70 7.84
C VAL A 186 -5.00 12.51 7.04
N LEU A 187 -5.27 13.73 7.51
CA LEU A 187 -6.18 14.67 6.86
C LEU A 187 -5.42 15.50 5.83
N ASP A 188 -5.18 14.95 4.64
CA ASP A 188 -4.25 15.55 3.67
C ASP A 188 -4.73 16.91 3.13
N GLN A 189 -5.97 16.96 2.65
CA GLN A 189 -6.51 18.14 2.00
C GLN A 189 -8.01 18.24 2.17
N MET A 190 -8.49 19.44 2.51
CA MET A 190 -9.92 19.75 2.49
C MET A 190 -10.12 21.19 2.02
N VAL A 191 -10.46 21.34 0.74
CA VAL A 191 -10.76 22.63 0.11
C VAL A 191 -12.19 22.58 -0.40
N TYR A 192 -13.05 23.45 0.12
CA TYR A 192 -14.47 23.46 -0.19
C TYR A 192 -14.95 24.90 -0.41
N ASP A 193 -15.63 25.12 -1.54
CA ASP A 193 -16.35 26.36 -1.82
C ASP A 193 -17.86 26.16 -1.62
N PRO A 194 -18.45 26.73 -0.55
CA PRO A 194 -19.87 26.59 -0.26
C PRO A 194 -20.78 27.31 -1.27
N SER A 195 -20.25 28.25 -2.05
CA SER A 195 -21.04 28.97 -3.06
C SER A 195 -21.28 28.09 -4.29
N THR A 196 -20.26 27.33 -4.70
CA THR A 196 -20.32 26.45 -5.89
C THR A 196 -20.57 24.99 -5.53
N HIS A 197 -20.47 24.62 -4.24
CA HIS A 197 -20.53 23.24 -3.75
C HIS A 197 -19.45 22.35 -4.39
N THR A 198 -18.31 22.94 -4.75
CA THR A 198 -17.17 22.25 -5.39
C THR A 198 -15.94 22.28 -4.49
N GLY A 199 -14.97 21.41 -4.77
CA GLY A 199 -13.78 21.34 -3.96
C GLY A 199 -12.92 20.11 -4.24
N LYS A 200 -11.97 19.86 -3.35
CA LYS A 200 -11.15 18.65 -3.30
C LYS A 200 -10.99 18.21 -1.84
N SER A 201 -11.19 16.92 -1.61
CA SER A 201 -10.95 16.26 -0.34
C SER A 201 -10.05 15.05 -0.56
N ALA A 202 -8.98 14.96 0.21
CA ALA A 202 -8.05 13.84 0.16
C ALA A 202 -7.68 13.44 1.59
N PHE A 203 -7.67 12.13 1.82
CA PHE A 203 -7.32 11.53 3.11
C PHE A 203 -6.36 10.37 2.86
N SER A 204 -5.44 10.12 3.80
CA SER A 204 -4.58 8.93 3.74
C SER A 204 -4.88 8.04 4.94
N LEU A 205 -5.47 6.88 4.68
CA LEU A 205 -5.66 5.82 5.67
C LEU A 205 -4.43 4.92 5.65
N VAL A 206 -3.60 5.03 6.68
CA VAL A 206 -2.37 4.25 6.80
C VAL A 206 -2.68 2.85 7.31
N GLN A 207 -3.65 2.69 8.21
CA GLN A 207 -4.15 1.40 8.69
C GLN A 207 -5.49 1.57 9.41
N GLY A 208 -6.22 0.47 9.57
CA GLY A 208 -7.45 0.38 10.35
C GLY A 208 -8.70 0.25 9.48
N SER A 209 -9.85 0.19 10.15
CA SER A 209 -11.16 0.24 9.51
C SER A 209 -11.64 1.67 9.33
N PHE A 210 -12.36 1.93 8.25
CA PHE A 210 -12.94 3.23 7.97
C PHE A 210 -14.36 3.12 7.42
N SER A 211 -15.13 4.18 7.61
CA SER A 211 -16.36 4.44 6.87
C SER A 211 -16.30 5.83 6.29
N PHE A 212 -16.82 6.01 5.09
CA PHE A 212 -16.90 7.29 4.41
C PHE A 212 -18.33 7.49 3.90
N VAL A 213 -18.95 8.61 4.26
CA VAL A 213 -20.25 9.03 3.73
C VAL A 213 -20.04 10.31 2.95
N SER A 214 -20.40 10.28 1.67
CA SER A 214 -20.17 11.38 0.73
C SER A 214 -20.88 12.67 1.12
N GLY A 215 -20.10 13.72 1.34
CA GLY A 215 -20.57 15.11 1.36
C GLY A 215 -20.78 15.68 -0.05
N GLN A 216 -20.79 17.00 -0.14
CA GLN A 216 -21.05 17.69 -1.40
C GLN A 216 -19.89 17.60 -2.39
N ILE A 217 -18.64 17.58 -1.94
CA ILE A 217 -17.47 17.52 -2.83
C ILE A 217 -17.50 16.24 -3.66
N ALA A 218 -17.71 15.08 -3.03
CA ALA A 218 -17.76 13.79 -3.69
C ALA A 218 -18.89 13.69 -4.74
N LYS A 219 -19.92 14.54 -4.64
CA LYS A 219 -21.05 14.57 -5.58
C LYS A 219 -20.81 15.55 -6.75
N SER A 220 -19.76 16.37 -6.69
CA SER A 220 -19.49 17.45 -7.65
C SER A 220 -18.73 16.99 -8.90
N ALA A 221 -17.73 16.11 -8.76
CA ALA A 221 -16.91 15.63 -9.86
C ALA A 221 -16.29 14.25 -9.55
N PRO A 222 -15.91 13.47 -10.58
CA PRO A 222 -15.07 12.28 -10.39
C PRO A 222 -13.78 12.65 -9.65
N ASP A 223 -13.34 11.78 -8.75
CA ASP A 223 -12.07 11.90 -8.00
C ASP A 223 -11.93 13.19 -7.16
N ALA A 224 -13.04 13.91 -6.91
CA ALA A 224 -13.06 15.07 -6.03
C ALA A 224 -12.88 14.68 -4.55
N ALA A 225 -13.23 13.44 -4.20
CA ALA A 225 -12.96 12.83 -2.90
C ALA A 225 -12.12 11.56 -3.08
N THR A 226 -10.97 11.52 -2.41
CA THR A 226 -10.06 10.37 -2.47
C THR A 226 -9.61 9.90 -1.10
N ILE A 227 -9.44 8.58 -0.96
CA ILE A 227 -8.78 7.95 0.19
C ILE A 227 -7.58 7.18 -0.34
N ARG A 228 -6.37 7.60 0.02
CA ARG A 228 -5.13 6.88 -0.27
C ARG A 228 -4.89 5.86 0.84
N THR A 229 -4.41 4.69 0.44
CA THR A 229 -3.93 3.64 1.33
C THR A 229 -2.57 3.17 0.80
N PRO A 230 -1.75 2.47 1.62
CA PRO A 230 -0.46 1.96 1.16
C PRO A 230 -0.54 1.00 -0.03
N VAL A 231 -1.73 0.44 -0.31
CA VAL A 231 -1.94 -0.55 -1.39
C VAL A 231 -2.89 -0.10 -2.49
N ALA A 232 -3.57 1.05 -2.36
CA ALA A 232 -4.48 1.56 -3.39
C ALA A 232 -4.94 2.98 -3.12
N THR A 233 -5.42 3.65 -4.18
CA THR A 233 -6.21 4.89 -4.06
C THR A 233 -7.68 4.60 -4.35
N ILE A 234 -8.56 5.07 -3.48
CA ILE A 234 -10.01 4.95 -3.62
C ILE A 234 -10.54 6.31 -4.09
N GLY A 235 -11.13 6.38 -5.28
CA GLY A 235 -11.88 7.53 -5.76
C GLY A 235 -13.36 7.37 -5.41
N ILE A 236 -14.00 8.37 -4.81
CA ILE A 236 -15.38 8.28 -4.34
C ILE A 236 -16.24 9.30 -5.08
N ARG A 237 -17.34 8.84 -5.68
CA ARG A 237 -18.27 9.67 -6.46
C ARG A 237 -19.71 9.45 -6.01
N GLY A 238 -20.05 10.05 -4.87
CA GLY A 238 -21.31 9.79 -4.16
C GLY A 238 -21.33 8.35 -3.63
N THR A 239 -22.02 8.11 -2.51
CA THR A 239 -22.19 6.82 -1.79
C THR A 239 -21.66 6.84 -0.35
N MET A 240 -22.02 5.78 0.37
CA MET A 240 -21.39 5.32 1.59
C MET A 240 -20.43 4.15 1.27
N VAL A 241 -19.19 4.25 1.74
CA VAL A 241 -18.16 3.19 1.64
C VAL A 241 -17.77 2.76 3.04
N ALA A 242 -17.66 1.46 3.27
CA ALA A 242 -16.97 0.93 4.45
C ALA A 242 -15.79 0.09 3.99
N GLY A 243 -14.71 0.10 4.73
CA GLY A 243 -13.54 -0.69 4.39
C GLY A 243 -12.59 -0.86 5.56
N SER A 244 -11.55 -1.65 5.31
CA SER A 244 -10.44 -1.82 6.24
C SER A 244 -9.17 -2.08 5.46
N PHE A 245 -8.08 -1.47 5.92
CA PHE A 245 -6.74 -1.79 5.47
C PHE A 245 -5.92 -2.30 6.64
N THR A 246 -5.25 -3.43 6.44
CA THR A 246 -4.26 -4.00 7.35
C THR A 246 -3.07 -4.50 6.55
N PRO A 247 -1.83 -4.40 7.05
CA PRO A 247 -0.65 -4.89 6.33
C PRO A 247 -0.77 -6.35 5.87
N ASP A 248 -1.27 -7.22 6.76
CA ASP A 248 -1.37 -8.66 6.47
C ASP A 248 -2.57 -9.03 5.59
N GLY A 249 -3.65 -8.25 5.66
CA GLY A 249 -4.95 -8.54 5.03
C GLY A 249 -5.26 -7.69 3.79
N GLY A 250 -4.37 -6.77 3.40
CA GLY A 250 -4.63 -5.83 2.31
C GLY A 250 -5.81 -4.89 2.58
N LEU A 251 -6.34 -4.30 1.51
CA LEU A 251 -7.50 -3.41 1.53
C LEU A 251 -8.75 -4.19 1.11
N THR A 252 -9.77 -4.18 1.97
CA THR A 252 -11.12 -4.70 1.66
C THR A 252 -12.12 -3.57 1.80
N THR A 253 -12.99 -3.39 0.80
CA THR A 253 -14.04 -2.35 0.81
C THR A 253 -15.39 -2.91 0.40
N ALA A 254 -16.46 -2.25 0.82
CA ALA A 254 -17.82 -2.52 0.38
C ALA A 254 -18.61 -1.22 0.16
N LEU A 255 -19.43 -1.24 -0.88
CA LEU A 255 -20.37 -0.17 -1.20
C LEU A 255 -21.65 -0.37 -0.40
N LEU A 256 -22.09 0.66 0.31
CA LEU A 256 -23.30 0.62 1.12
C LEU A 256 -24.37 1.53 0.50
N PRO A 257 -25.65 1.16 0.60
CA PRO A 257 -26.71 1.98 0.04
C PRO A 257 -26.81 3.33 0.77
N GLU A 258 -26.96 4.42 0.02
CA GLU A 258 -27.26 5.77 0.49
C GLU A 258 -28.60 6.21 -0.15
N GLY A 259 -29.71 5.91 0.53
CA GLY A 259 -31.05 6.23 0.04
C GLY A 259 -31.43 5.45 -1.23
N GLN A 260 -31.85 6.18 -2.27
CA GLN A 260 -32.28 5.61 -3.57
C GLN A 260 -31.16 5.59 -4.62
N SER A 261 -30.01 6.22 -4.36
CA SER A 261 -28.90 6.28 -5.29
C SER A 261 -27.75 5.43 -4.76
N THR A 262 -27.39 4.38 -5.51
CA THR A 262 -26.11 3.73 -5.31
C THR A 262 -25.09 4.57 -6.06
N GLY A 263 -24.28 5.36 -5.35
CA GLY A 263 -23.15 6.05 -5.98
C GLY A 263 -22.07 5.05 -6.41
N GLU A 264 -20.86 5.51 -6.67
CA GLU A 264 -19.76 4.62 -7.07
C GLU A 264 -18.46 4.95 -6.34
N PHE A 265 -17.63 3.93 -6.15
CA PHE A 265 -16.22 4.13 -5.87
C PHE A 265 -15.37 3.39 -6.90
N SER A 266 -14.20 3.95 -7.21
CA SER A 266 -13.14 3.30 -7.95
C SER A 266 -12.00 2.95 -6.99
N ILE A 267 -11.37 1.81 -7.21
CA ILE A 267 -10.11 1.44 -6.56
C ILE A 267 -9.05 1.33 -7.64
N THR A 268 -8.04 2.17 -7.51
CA THR A 268 -6.90 2.25 -8.43
C THR A 268 -5.63 1.79 -7.73
N THR A 269 -4.95 0.86 -8.38
CA THR A 269 -3.63 0.34 -8.01
C THR A 269 -2.66 0.60 -9.16
N SER A 270 -1.40 0.19 -9.03
CA SER A 270 -0.51 0.18 -10.18
C SER A 270 -0.94 -0.78 -11.27
N ALA A 271 -1.78 -1.77 -10.97
CA ALA A 271 -2.14 -2.80 -11.92
C ALA A 271 -3.49 -2.51 -12.61
N GLY A 272 -4.17 -1.44 -12.21
CA GLY A 272 -5.37 -0.98 -12.88
C GLY A 272 -6.45 -0.53 -11.90
N THR A 273 -7.63 -0.29 -12.46
CA THR A 273 -8.77 0.24 -11.73
C THR A 273 -9.97 -0.70 -11.80
N THR A 274 -10.62 -0.93 -10.67
CA THR A 274 -11.95 -1.53 -10.58
C THR A 274 -12.94 -0.51 -10.05
N THR A 275 -14.04 -0.30 -10.77
CA THR A 275 -15.15 0.55 -10.32
C THR A 275 -16.29 -0.32 -9.79
N ASN A 276 -16.82 0.05 -8.63
CA ASN A 276 -17.97 -0.58 -8.02
C ASN A 276 -19.12 0.41 -7.89
N ASN A 277 -20.23 0.08 -8.53
CA ASN A 277 -21.50 0.81 -8.49
C ASN A 277 -22.67 -0.09 -8.03
N GLN A 278 -22.36 -1.26 -7.46
CA GLN A 278 -23.35 -2.23 -7.02
C GLN A 278 -23.49 -2.17 -5.50
N SER A 279 -24.70 -1.91 -5.00
CA SER A 279 -24.97 -1.91 -3.56
C SER A 279 -24.58 -3.28 -2.97
N PHE A 280 -23.87 -3.25 -1.85
CA PHE A 280 -23.26 -4.43 -1.22
C PHE A 280 -22.21 -5.14 -2.08
N GLY A 281 -21.76 -4.54 -3.18
CA GLY A 281 -20.58 -4.97 -3.90
C GLY A 281 -19.34 -4.68 -3.06
N ALA A 282 -18.43 -5.64 -2.98
CA ALA A 282 -17.15 -5.51 -2.32
C ALA A 282 -16.01 -5.66 -3.32
N VAL A 283 -14.87 -5.05 -3.00
CA VAL A 283 -13.62 -5.18 -3.75
C VAL A 283 -12.49 -5.41 -2.74
N HIS A 284 -11.53 -6.25 -3.13
CA HIS A 284 -10.34 -6.54 -2.34
C HIS A 284 -9.08 -6.26 -3.15
N VAL A 285 -8.06 -5.75 -2.47
CA VAL A 285 -6.71 -5.51 -3.01
C VAL A 285 -5.71 -6.04 -2.01
N SER A 286 -4.87 -6.98 -2.46
CA SER A 286 -3.84 -7.56 -1.61
C SER A 286 -2.63 -6.62 -1.43
N ASN A 287 -2.15 -6.03 -2.51
CA ASN A 287 -1.02 -5.10 -2.52
C ASN A 287 -1.12 -4.10 -3.69
N PHE A 288 -0.25 -3.09 -3.69
CA PHE A 288 -0.27 -2.00 -4.68
C PHE A 288 -0.02 -2.41 -6.13
N PHE A 289 0.61 -3.58 -6.33
CA PHE A 289 0.98 -4.12 -7.63
C PHE A 289 0.00 -5.17 -8.15
N SER A 290 -1.03 -5.50 -7.37
CA SER A 290 -2.07 -6.47 -7.73
C SER A 290 -3.28 -5.79 -8.35
N VAL A 291 -3.85 -6.39 -9.41
CA VAL A 291 -5.11 -5.91 -9.98
C VAL A 291 -6.19 -6.01 -8.90
N PRO A 292 -7.01 -4.98 -8.68
CA PRO A 292 -8.11 -5.09 -7.73
C PRO A 292 -9.05 -6.21 -8.14
N SER A 293 -9.61 -6.92 -7.17
CA SER A 293 -10.55 -8.00 -7.46
C SER A 293 -11.73 -7.51 -8.31
N ASN A 294 -12.44 -8.43 -8.95
CA ASN A 294 -13.77 -8.12 -9.45
C ASN A 294 -14.71 -7.76 -8.28
N VAL A 295 -15.80 -7.08 -8.61
CA VAL A 295 -16.86 -6.78 -7.64
C VAL A 295 -17.57 -8.07 -7.25
N VAL A 296 -17.60 -8.37 -5.94
CA VAL A 296 -18.32 -9.52 -5.38
C VAL A 296 -19.44 -9.01 -4.48
N LEU A 297 -20.68 -9.43 -4.73
CA LEU A 297 -21.81 -9.10 -3.87
C LEU A 297 -21.69 -9.85 -2.54
N VAL A 298 -21.73 -9.11 -1.43
CA VAL A 298 -21.67 -9.66 -0.08
C VAL A 298 -22.98 -9.41 0.68
N SER A 299 -23.22 -10.22 1.71
CA SER A 299 -24.40 -10.08 2.56
C SER A 299 -24.23 -8.95 3.60
N GLN A 300 -25.34 -8.41 4.08
CA GLN A 300 -25.34 -7.41 5.17
C GLN A 300 -24.68 -7.97 6.45
N GLY A 301 -24.85 -9.26 6.73
CA GLY A 301 -24.17 -9.94 7.84
C GLY A 301 -22.64 -9.94 7.71
N GLN A 302 -22.12 -10.17 6.49
CA GLN A 302 -20.67 -10.11 6.24
C GLN A 302 -20.14 -8.69 6.43
N ILE A 303 -20.84 -7.70 5.89
CA ILE A 303 -20.52 -6.27 6.05
C ILE A 303 -20.51 -5.87 7.52
N ALA A 304 -21.56 -6.24 8.26
CA ALA A 304 -21.66 -5.96 9.67
C ALA A 304 -20.52 -6.61 10.45
N ASN A 305 -20.16 -7.87 10.14
CA ASN A 305 -19.07 -8.55 10.83
C ASN A 305 -17.70 -7.93 10.54
N SER A 306 -17.46 -7.46 9.31
CA SER A 306 -16.20 -6.79 8.93
C SER A 306 -16.10 -5.35 9.43
N PHE A 307 -17.21 -4.60 9.41
CA PHE A 307 -17.18 -3.13 9.55
C PHE A 307 -18.03 -2.62 10.72
N ARG A 308 -18.39 -3.47 11.69
CA ARG A 308 -19.27 -3.11 12.81
C ARG A 308 -18.89 -1.82 13.52
N GLU A 309 -17.61 -1.66 13.81
CA GLU A 309 -17.11 -0.54 14.59
C GLU A 309 -17.35 0.79 13.89
N VAL A 310 -17.01 0.88 12.60
CA VAL A 310 -17.20 2.09 11.80
C VAL A 310 -18.68 2.30 11.43
N LEU A 311 -19.46 1.23 11.25
CA LEU A 311 -20.92 1.34 11.11
C LEU A 311 -21.58 1.91 12.37
N ASN A 312 -21.12 1.51 13.56
CA ASN A 312 -21.57 2.11 14.82
C ASN A 312 -21.16 3.59 14.90
N ALA A 313 -19.97 3.95 14.43
CA ALA A 313 -19.56 5.35 14.38
C ALA A 313 -20.51 6.18 13.49
N VAL A 314 -20.92 5.65 12.32
CA VAL A 314 -21.90 6.29 11.43
C VAL A 314 -23.29 6.36 12.06
N SER A 315 -23.77 5.26 12.63
CA SER A 315 -25.06 5.18 13.33
C SER A 315 -25.19 6.21 14.46
N ASN A 316 -24.11 6.38 15.24
CA ASN A 316 -24.09 7.32 16.35
C ASN A 316 -23.86 8.78 15.93
N THR A 317 -23.66 9.06 14.63
CA THR A 317 -23.52 10.45 14.20
C THR A 317 -24.77 11.26 14.49
N ASN A 318 -24.56 12.52 14.83
CA ASN A 318 -25.62 13.48 15.10
C ASN A 318 -26.20 14.09 13.81
N VAL A 319 -25.61 13.78 12.65
CA VAL A 319 -26.10 14.22 11.34
C VAL A 319 -27.13 13.21 10.83
N PRO A 320 -28.43 13.57 10.75
CA PRO A 320 -29.41 12.70 10.11
C PRO A 320 -29.05 12.55 8.64
N SER A 321 -28.76 11.31 8.23
CA SER A 321 -28.40 10.98 6.86
C SER A 321 -29.07 9.67 6.46
N GLU A 322 -29.30 9.49 5.17
CA GLU A 322 -29.76 8.20 4.63
C GLU A 322 -28.72 7.10 4.92
N ALA A 323 -27.44 7.46 5.01
CA ALA A 323 -26.36 6.59 5.44
C ALA A 323 -26.51 6.08 6.88
N LYS A 324 -26.95 6.94 7.82
CA LYS A 324 -27.28 6.53 9.19
C LYS A 324 -28.39 5.48 9.20
N ALA A 325 -29.47 5.71 8.45
CA ALA A 325 -30.57 4.75 8.35
C ALA A 325 -30.11 3.42 7.74
N ALA A 326 -29.24 3.44 6.72
CA ALA A 326 -28.66 2.23 6.14
C ALA A 326 -27.77 1.47 7.14
N ALA A 327 -26.92 2.17 7.88
CA ALA A 327 -26.10 1.58 8.93
C ALA A 327 -26.95 0.93 10.03
N ASP A 328 -28.00 1.62 10.50
CA ASP A 328 -28.93 1.11 11.51
C ASP A 328 -29.65 -0.15 11.03
N GLN A 329 -30.08 -0.19 9.76
CA GLN A 329 -30.71 -1.37 9.16
C GLN A 329 -29.77 -2.56 9.11
N ILE A 330 -28.53 -2.37 8.64
CA ILE A 330 -27.51 -3.42 8.56
C ILE A 330 -27.21 -3.98 9.95
N LEU A 331 -27.01 -3.10 10.93
CA LEU A 331 -26.73 -3.49 12.32
C LEU A 331 -27.93 -4.25 12.92
N MET A 332 -29.16 -3.75 12.74
CA MET A 332 -30.37 -4.38 13.28
C MET A 332 -30.63 -5.78 12.71
N GLN A 333 -30.32 -6.02 11.43
CA GLN A 333 -30.50 -7.33 10.81
C GLN A 333 -29.66 -8.41 11.49
N VAL A 334 -28.41 -8.08 11.86
CA VAL A 334 -27.51 -9.00 12.58
C VAL A 334 -27.98 -9.26 14.01
N PHE A 335 -28.52 -8.25 14.70
CA PHE A 335 -29.13 -8.44 16.02
C PHE A 335 -30.35 -9.36 15.97
N GLN A 336 -31.20 -9.26 14.94
CA GLN A 336 -32.37 -10.14 14.81
C GLN A 336 -31.97 -11.59 14.51
N GLN A 337 -30.99 -11.82 13.62
CA GLN A 337 -30.50 -13.15 13.29
C GLN A 337 -29.83 -13.87 14.47
N SER A 338 -29.12 -13.14 15.32
CA SER A 338 -28.48 -13.72 16.52
C SER A 338 -29.47 -14.14 17.62
N THR A 339 -30.73 -13.65 17.58
CA THR A 339 -31.78 -14.07 18.52
C THR A 339 -32.61 -15.28 18.05
N GLN A 340 -32.56 -15.63 16.77
CA GLN A 340 -33.35 -16.72 16.18
C GLN A 340 -32.56 -18.03 15.98
N ASP A 341 -31.24 -18.01 16.13
CA ASP A 341 -30.39 -19.16 15.83
C ASP A 341 -29.64 -19.69 17.07
N GLN A 342 -30.31 -20.56 17.84
CA GLN A 342 -29.66 -21.49 18.79
C GLN A 342 -29.31 -22.84 18.12
N GLY A 343 -29.25 -22.92 16.77
CA GLY A 343 -29.12 -24.19 16.04
C GLY A 343 -28.03 -24.25 14.97
N THR A 344 -27.63 -23.13 14.37
CA THR A 344 -26.49 -23.03 13.45
C THR A 344 -25.62 -21.83 13.81
N ASN A 345 -24.35 -22.07 14.12
CA ASN A 345 -23.37 -21.00 14.36
C ASN A 345 -23.42 -19.95 13.24
N GLY A 346 -23.44 -18.67 13.61
CA GLY A 346 -23.56 -17.51 12.73
C GLY A 346 -22.62 -17.57 11.51
N GLN A 347 -23.16 -18.05 10.40
CA GLN A 347 -22.44 -18.35 9.16
C GLN A 347 -22.50 -17.19 8.15
N HIS A 348 -22.44 -15.95 8.61
CA HIS A 348 -22.01 -14.86 7.75
C HIS A 348 -20.53 -14.65 8.06
N GLY A 349 -19.63 -15.13 7.20
CA GLY A 349 -18.19 -14.88 7.33
C GLY A 349 -17.86 -13.39 7.27
N THR A 350 -16.60 -13.02 7.09
CA THR A 350 -16.22 -11.64 6.78
C THR A 350 -16.44 -11.32 5.30
N VAL A 351 -16.38 -10.04 4.94
CA VAL A 351 -16.29 -9.60 3.54
C VAL A 351 -15.03 -10.17 2.89
N GLU A 352 -13.91 -10.24 3.63
CA GLU A 352 -12.66 -10.85 3.15
C GLU A 352 -12.82 -12.36 2.85
N ASP A 353 -13.59 -13.08 3.67
CA ASP A 353 -13.85 -14.51 3.43
C ASP A 353 -14.64 -14.77 2.13
N ALA A 354 -15.42 -13.79 1.66
CA ALA A 354 -16.07 -13.86 0.35
C ALA A 354 -15.05 -13.94 -0.80
N PHE A 355 -13.87 -13.34 -0.61
CA PHE A 355 -12.76 -13.40 -1.57
C PHE A 355 -11.93 -14.67 -1.41
N LYS A 356 -11.85 -15.25 -0.20
CA LYS A 356 -11.15 -16.53 0.05
C LYS A 356 -11.79 -17.72 -0.66
N GLY A 357 -13.11 -17.74 -0.84
CA GLY A 357 -13.86 -18.83 -1.50
C GLY A 357 -14.03 -18.71 -3.02
N ASN A 358 -13.81 -17.52 -3.60
CA ASN A 358 -13.92 -17.25 -5.04
C ASN A 358 -12.56 -17.27 -5.76
N THR A 359 -11.52 -17.74 -5.07
CA THR A 359 -10.11 -17.84 -5.48
C THR A 359 -9.82 -18.95 -6.50
N GLY A 360 -10.83 -19.59 -7.09
CA GLY A 360 -10.65 -20.76 -7.94
C GLY A 360 -10.11 -20.51 -9.36
N ALA A 361 -10.12 -19.27 -9.87
CA ALA A 361 -9.79 -19.04 -11.28
C ALA A 361 -8.90 -17.81 -11.59
N GLN A 362 -8.94 -16.75 -10.78
CA GLN A 362 -8.23 -15.49 -11.09
C GLN A 362 -6.91 -15.32 -10.30
N THR A 363 -6.83 -15.85 -9.08
CA THR A 363 -5.76 -15.52 -8.12
C THR A 363 -4.39 -16.12 -8.44
N ASN A 364 -4.28 -17.27 -9.11
CA ASN A 364 -2.98 -17.85 -9.44
C ASN A 364 -2.29 -17.25 -10.67
N VAL A 365 -3.03 -16.48 -11.46
CA VAL A 365 -2.58 -16.00 -12.77
C VAL A 365 -2.24 -14.51 -12.70
N ASP A 366 -3.03 -13.73 -11.96
CA ASP A 366 -2.79 -12.30 -11.76
C ASP A 366 -1.78 -12.03 -10.63
N ALA A 367 -1.63 -12.94 -9.66
CA ALA A 367 -0.58 -12.87 -8.64
C ALA A 367 0.83 -12.96 -9.26
N LYS A 368 1.01 -13.79 -10.29
CA LYS A 368 2.30 -13.88 -11.02
C LYS A 368 2.63 -12.60 -11.77
N PHE A 369 1.62 -11.93 -12.34
CA PHE A 369 1.82 -10.61 -12.93
C PHE A 369 2.19 -9.59 -11.85
N ALA A 370 1.49 -9.59 -10.71
CA ALA A 370 1.79 -8.69 -9.59
C ALA A 370 3.21 -8.88 -9.04
N GLU A 371 3.67 -10.12 -8.87
CA GLU A 371 5.03 -10.46 -8.48
C GLU A 371 6.06 -9.96 -9.51
N ALA A 372 5.80 -10.19 -10.80
CA ALA A 372 6.67 -9.71 -11.88
C ALA A 372 6.72 -8.18 -11.94
N ALA A 373 5.58 -7.51 -11.85
CA ALA A 373 5.47 -6.05 -11.85
C ALA A 373 6.18 -5.44 -10.64
N GLN A 374 5.95 -6.00 -9.44
CA GLN A 374 6.63 -5.57 -8.22
C GLN A 374 8.14 -5.72 -8.36
N LYS A 375 8.61 -6.90 -8.82
CA LYS A 375 10.02 -7.14 -9.04
C LYS A 375 10.61 -6.13 -10.04
N ALA A 376 9.95 -5.93 -11.19
CA ALA A 376 10.38 -4.97 -12.21
C ALA A 376 10.51 -3.55 -11.66
N ILE A 377 9.55 -3.12 -10.83
CA ILE A 377 9.57 -1.80 -10.20
C ILE A 377 10.70 -1.71 -9.19
N LEU A 378 10.86 -2.71 -8.31
CA LEU A 378 11.95 -2.73 -7.33
C LEU A 378 13.32 -2.69 -8.03
N GLU A 379 13.51 -3.43 -9.12
CA GLU A 379 14.74 -3.40 -9.91
C GLU A 379 14.95 -2.05 -10.61
N ALA A 380 13.92 -1.48 -11.23
CA ALA A 380 14.01 -0.16 -11.85
C ALA A 380 14.34 0.95 -10.83
N VAL A 381 13.73 0.90 -9.64
CA VAL A 381 14.00 1.85 -8.56
C VAL A 381 15.41 1.64 -8.00
N ALA A 382 15.87 0.39 -7.87
CA ALA A 382 17.25 0.08 -7.48
C ALA A 382 18.27 0.62 -8.51
N ASP A 383 17.93 0.58 -9.79
CA ASP A 383 18.70 1.19 -10.88
C ASP A 383 18.60 2.73 -10.93
N GLY A 384 17.84 3.33 -10.01
CA GLY A 384 17.71 4.78 -9.84
C GLY A 384 16.67 5.44 -10.74
N LYS A 385 15.72 4.67 -11.30
CA LYS A 385 14.56 5.24 -12.00
C LYS A 385 13.59 5.89 -10.99
N PRO A 386 12.88 6.98 -11.36
CA PRO A 386 11.85 7.56 -10.51
C PRO A 386 10.72 6.56 -10.25
N VAL A 387 10.23 6.48 -9.01
CA VAL A 387 9.14 5.54 -8.64
C VAL A 387 7.89 5.82 -9.44
N GLU A 388 7.49 7.09 -9.56
CA GLU A 388 6.32 7.48 -10.33
C GLU A 388 6.40 6.99 -11.79
N ALA A 389 7.59 7.06 -12.40
CA ALA A 389 7.82 6.59 -13.76
C ALA A 389 7.77 5.05 -13.84
N ALA A 390 8.38 4.35 -12.88
CA ALA A 390 8.34 2.89 -12.81
C ALA A 390 6.91 2.37 -12.57
N LEU A 391 6.18 3.07 -11.72
CA LEU A 391 4.78 2.81 -11.40
C LEU A 391 3.88 3.03 -12.63
N LEU A 392 4.07 4.14 -13.33
CA LEU A 392 3.32 4.45 -14.55
C LEU A 392 3.62 3.43 -15.66
N ALA A 393 4.87 3.00 -15.80
CA ALA A 393 5.26 1.94 -16.73
C ALA A 393 4.60 0.59 -16.37
N ALA A 394 4.52 0.26 -15.08
CA ALA A 394 3.83 -0.94 -14.61
C ALA A 394 2.32 -0.86 -14.83
N MET A 395 1.71 0.32 -14.68
CA MET A 395 0.31 0.58 -15.03
C MET A 395 0.06 0.34 -16.53
N ALA A 396 0.93 0.85 -17.39
CA ALA A 396 0.83 0.62 -18.82
C ALA A 396 0.96 -0.88 -19.17
N ALA A 397 1.92 -1.58 -18.54
CA ALA A 397 2.11 -3.01 -18.71
C ALA A 397 0.89 -3.82 -18.25
N SER A 398 0.30 -3.44 -17.11
CA SER A 398 -0.88 -4.13 -16.57
C SER A 398 -2.12 -3.91 -17.41
N GLN A 399 -2.30 -2.71 -17.96
CA GLN A 399 -3.39 -2.43 -18.90
C GLN A 399 -3.26 -3.33 -20.14
N ALA A 400 -2.05 -3.48 -20.68
CA ALA A 400 -1.79 -4.36 -21.81
C ALA A 400 -2.02 -5.84 -21.47
N PHE A 401 -1.63 -6.28 -20.27
CA PHE A 401 -1.93 -7.63 -19.77
C PHE A 401 -3.45 -7.88 -19.73
N LYS A 402 -4.21 -6.94 -19.15
CA LYS A 402 -5.67 -7.02 -19.03
C LYS A 402 -6.34 -7.05 -20.39
N GLU A 403 -5.97 -6.15 -21.30
CA GLU A 403 -6.51 -6.12 -22.67
C GLU A 403 -6.27 -7.43 -23.42
N ALA A 404 -5.07 -8.01 -23.29
CA ALA A 404 -4.77 -9.31 -23.88
C ALA A 404 -5.65 -10.42 -23.27
N LYS A 405 -5.85 -10.42 -21.95
CA LYS A 405 -6.74 -11.37 -21.26
C LYS A 405 -8.19 -11.24 -21.68
N ASP A 406 -8.70 -10.02 -21.78
CA ASP A 406 -10.07 -9.73 -22.23
C ASP A 406 -10.29 -10.17 -23.69
N GLN A 407 -9.23 -10.18 -24.51
CA GLN A 407 -9.23 -10.72 -25.87
C GLN A 407 -9.06 -12.26 -25.94
N GLY A 408 -9.02 -12.95 -24.79
CA GLY A 408 -8.89 -14.40 -24.72
C GLY A 408 -7.46 -14.92 -24.89
N ALA A 409 -6.43 -14.07 -24.73
CA ALA A 409 -5.04 -14.52 -24.78
C ALA A 409 -4.71 -15.48 -23.62
N THR A 410 -3.78 -16.40 -23.88
CA THR A 410 -3.18 -17.21 -22.83
C THR A 410 -2.42 -16.31 -21.86
N HIS A 411 -2.19 -16.77 -20.62
CA HIS A 411 -1.43 -16.00 -19.64
C HIS A 411 -0.04 -15.58 -20.16
N GLU A 412 0.65 -16.49 -20.84
CA GLU A 412 1.98 -16.23 -21.42
C GLU A 412 1.94 -15.11 -22.47
N LYS A 413 0.96 -15.14 -23.39
CA LYS A 413 0.78 -14.06 -24.38
C LYS A 413 0.40 -12.73 -23.74
N ALA A 414 -0.36 -12.76 -22.65
CA ALA A 414 -0.70 -11.55 -21.89
C ALA A 414 0.53 -10.97 -21.17
N MET A 415 1.38 -11.84 -20.61
CA MET A 415 2.66 -11.44 -20.00
C MET A 415 3.64 -10.87 -21.04
N GLU A 416 3.71 -11.46 -22.25
CA GLU A 416 4.51 -10.94 -23.36
C GLU A 416 4.03 -9.54 -23.80
N ALA A 417 2.71 -9.35 -23.94
CA ALA A 417 2.13 -8.04 -24.26
C ALA A 417 2.48 -7.00 -23.20
N ALA A 418 2.41 -7.37 -21.92
CA ALA A 418 2.79 -6.52 -20.81
C ALA A 418 4.28 -6.17 -20.83
N GLY A 419 5.16 -7.16 -20.99
CA GLY A 419 6.61 -6.98 -21.07
C GLY A 419 7.05 -6.11 -22.24
N LYS A 420 6.36 -6.21 -23.39
CA LYS A 420 6.60 -5.32 -24.52
C LYS A 420 6.30 -3.87 -24.16
N ILE A 421 5.13 -3.59 -23.60
CA ILE A 421 4.76 -2.23 -23.20
C ILE A 421 5.66 -1.71 -22.09
N ALA A 422 6.01 -2.55 -21.11
CA ALA A 422 6.97 -2.24 -20.05
C ALA A 422 8.33 -1.82 -20.63
N GLY A 423 8.89 -2.63 -21.55
CA GLY A 423 10.16 -2.34 -22.22
C GLY A 423 10.11 -1.10 -23.12
N ASP A 424 8.99 -0.86 -23.81
CA ASP A 424 8.80 0.31 -24.67
C ASP A 424 8.89 1.64 -23.87
N THR A 425 8.70 1.61 -22.54
CA THR A 425 8.90 2.79 -21.68
C THR A 425 10.37 3.15 -21.44
N GLY A 426 11.30 2.21 -21.60
CA GLY A 426 12.71 2.37 -21.21
C GLY A 426 12.95 2.50 -19.70
N ILE A 427 11.92 2.24 -18.88
CA ILE A 427 11.97 2.26 -17.42
C ILE A 427 12.03 0.85 -16.85
N LEU A 428 11.15 -0.05 -17.28
CA LEU A 428 11.08 -1.45 -16.86
C LEU A 428 11.70 -2.37 -17.93
N GLN A 429 12.21 -3.53 -17.55
CA GLN A 429 12.78 -4.48 -18.50
C GLN A 429 11.70 -5.43 -19.04
N THR A 430 11.75 -5.74 -20.33
CA THR A 430 10.85 -6.73 -20.94
C THR A 430 10.99 -8.12 -20.30
N ASP A 431 12.22 -8.46 -19.90
CA ASP A 431 12.55 -9.77 -19.35
C ASP A 431 11.91 -10.04 -17.98
N ASP A 432 11.54 -8.98 -17.25
CA ASP A 432 10.86 -9.10 -15.95
C ASP A 432 9.49 -9.78 -16.06
N PHE A 433 8.88 -9.72 -17.24
CA PHE A 433 7.56 -10.27 -17.53
C PHE A 433 7.62 -11.57 -18.36
N LYS A 434 8.79 -12.16 -18.60
CA LYS A 434 8.89 -13.44 -19.34
C LYS A 434 8.47 -14.64 -18.50
N SER A 435 7.85 -15.64 -19.14
CA SER A 435 7.51 -16.91 -18.49
C SER A 435 8.77 -17.75 -18.23
N SER A 436 8.76 -18.61 -17.21
CA SER A 436 9.87 -19.54 -16.94
C SER A 436 10.16 -20.50 -18.12
N HIS A 437 9.22 -20.69 -19.05
CA HIS A 437 9.41 -21.49 -20.26
C HIS A 437 10.21 -20.73 -21.33
N ASP A 438 9.94 -19.43 -21.48
CA ASP A 438 10.63 -18.55 -22.43
C ASP A 438 12.10 -18.32 -22.08
N LEU A 439 12.40 -18.12 -20.79
CA LEU A 439 13.77 -18.01 -20.27
C LEU A 439 14.62 -19.24 -20.60
N LYS A 440 14.04 -20.45 -20.50
CA LYS A 440 14.74 -21.70 -20.86
C LYS A 440 14.96 -21.82 -22.37
N SER A 441 14.03 -21.32 -23.19
CA SER A 441 14.15 -21.35 -24.65
C SER A 441 15.21 -20.37 -25.19
N GLU A 442 15.43 -19.24 -24.50
CA GLU A 442 16.51 -18.29 -24.82
C GLU A 442 17.87 -18.77 -24.31
N ILE A 443 17.93 -19.41 -23.14
CA ILE A 443 19.15 -20.08 -22.67
C ILE A 443 19.58 -21.16 -23.69
N ASN A 444 18.67 -22.02 -24.13
CA ASN A 444 18.96 -23.07 -25.14
C ASN A 444 19.30 -22.54 -26.55
N LYS A 445 19.00 -21.28 -26.88
CA LYS A 445 19.43 -20.64 -28.14
C LYS A 445 20.84 -20.04 -28.05
N THR A 446 21.36 -19.85 -26.84
CA THR A 446 22.67 -19.24 -26.60
C THR A 446 23.81 -20.27 -26.60
N ASP A 447 23.50 -21.57 -26.50
CA ASP A 447 24.45 -22.69 -26.46
C ASP A 447 25.21 -22.95 -27.78
N SER A 448 24.88 -22.28 -28.89
CA SER A 448 25.65 -22.46 -30.14
C SER A 448 26.93 -21.61 -30.22
N LYS A 449 27.31 -20.90 -29.15
CA LYS A 449 28.53 -20.05 -29.10
C LYS A 449 29.50 -20.41 -27.96
N GLU A 450 29.26 -21.50 -27.22
CA GLU A 450 30.13 -21.88 -26.11
C GLU A 450 31.46 -22.56 -26.52
N SER A 451 31.64 -22.98 -27.78
CA SER A 451 32.87 -23.68 -28.19
C SER A 451 34.08 -22.77 -28.46
N GLU A 452 33.93 -21.45 -28.44
CA GLU A 452 35.02 -20.51 -28.78
C GLU A 452 35.62 -19.80 -27.55
N TYR A 453 34.93 -19.82 -26.40
CA TYR A 453 35.37 -19.15 -25.18
C TYR A 453 36.11 -20.06 -24.17
N VAL A 454 35.95 -21.38 -24.28
CA VAL A 454 36.65 -22.36 -23.41
C VAL A 454 38.14 -22.45 -23.76
N GLU A 455 38.55 -22.18 -25.00
CA GLU A 455 39.98 -22.14 -25.36
C GLU A 455 40.71 -20.87 -24.88
N GLN A 456 40.01 -19.73 -24.73
CA GLN A 456 40.63 -18.50 -24.23
C GLN A 456 40.79 -18.45 -22.70
N ALA A 457 40.07 -19.30 -21.95
CA ALA A 457 40.16 -19.34 -20.49
C ALA A 457 41.38 -20.13 -19.97
N LYS A 458 42.07 -20.90 -20.81
CA LYS A 458 43.24 -21.70 -20.41
C LYS A 458 44.54 -20.89 -20.23
N ASP A 459 44.59 -19.65 -20.73
CA ASP A 459 45.82 -18.85 -20.76
C ASP A 459 45.91 -17.74 -19.68
N ASN A 460 44.95 -17.62 -18.76
CA ASN A 460 44.99 -16.60 -17.72
C ASN A 460 45.59 -17.09 -16.39
N VAL A 461 46.85 -16.70 -16.19
CA VAL A 461 47.84 -17.09 -15.15
C VAL A 461 47.55 -16.56 -13.73
N TRP A 462 46.30 -16.46 -13.26
CA TRP A 462 46.02 -15.88 -11.93
C TRP A 462 44.92 -16.56 -11.08
N LEU A 463 44.83 -17.88 -11.13
CA LEU A 463 44.05 -18.65 -10.14
C LEU A 463 44.95 -19.71 -9.50
N ARG A 464 45.11 -19.62 -8.18
CA ARG A 464 45.81 -20.64 -7.38
C ARG A 464 45.00 -21.94 -7.36
N ASP A 465 45.73 -23.04 -7.34
CA ASP A 465 45.34 -24.47 -7.41
C ASP A 465 44.18 -24.90 -6.49
N GLU A 466 43.85 -24.12 -5.45
CA GLU A 466 42.78 -24.45 -4.51
C GLU A 466 41.38 -24.15 -5.06
N THR A 467 41.23 -23.24 -6.02
CA THR A 467 39.90 -22.91 -6.61
C THR A 467 39.44 -23.96 -7.64
N ILE A 468 40.39 -24.64 -8.32
CA ILE A 468 40.07 -25.69 -9.30
C ILE A 468 39.49 -26.93 -8.61
N LYS A 469 40.00 -27.29 -7.42
CA LYS A 469 39.51 -28.45 -6.66
C LYS A 469 38.08 -28.29 -6.14
N VAL A 470 37.64 -27.06 -5.87
CA VAL A 470 36.26 -26.79 -5.41
C VAL A 470 35.26 -26.96 -6.57
N VAL A 471 35.65 -26.61 -7.79
CA VAL A 471 34.80 -26.76 -8.98
C VAL A 471 34.73 -28.22 -9.44
N GLU A 472 35.83 -28.99 -9.37
CA GLU A 472 35.80 -30.42 -9.70
C GLU A 472 34.96 -31.27 -8.73
N ASN A 473 34.88 -30.88 -7.46
CA ASN A 473 34.04 -31.57 -6.46
C ASN A 473 32.54 -31.28 -6.61
N ILE A 474 32.15 -30.20 -7.31
CA ILE A 474 30.74 -29.83 -7.52
C ILE A 474 30.16 -30.55 -8.76
N ILE A 475 31.02 -31.01 -9.69
CA ILE A 475 30.58 -31.69 -10.92
C ILE A 475 30.50 -33.22 -10.73
N SER A 476 31.11 -33.79 -9.67
CA SER A 476 31.11 -35.23 -9.42
C SER A 476 30.22 -35.64 -8.23
N THR A 477 28.91 -35.61 -8.42
CA THR A 477 27.98 -36.42 -7.62
C THR A 477 26.91 -37.02 -8.54
N GLU A 478 27.24 -38.10 -9.22
CA GLU A 478 26.26 -39.05 -9.74
C GLU A 478 25.54 -39.77 -8.58
N PRO A 479 24.26 -40.14 -8.74
CA PRO A 479 23.51 -40.86 -7.70
C PRO A 479 23.99 -42.33 -7.59
N PRO A 480 23.83 -42.98 -6.41
CA PRO A 480 24.31 -44.34 -6.20
C PRO A 480 23.46 -45.36 -6.98
N GLU A 481 24.12 -46.16 -7.83
CA GLU A 481 23.55 -47.37 -8.41
C GLU A 481 23.30 -48.42 -7.30
N THR A 482 22.09 -48.97 -7.28
CA THR A 482 21.76 -50.20 -6.57
C THR A 482 22.19 -51.40 -7.41
N GLU A 483 23.15 -52.18 -6.89
CA GLU A 483 23.56 -53.49 -7.42
C GLU A 483 22.44 -54.54 -7.34
N PRO A 484 22.60 -55.66 -8.05
CA PRO A 484 22.86 -56.92 -7.32
C PRO A 484 24.25 -57.54 -7.56
#